data_AF-A0A7C9BKA8-F1
#
_entry.id   AF-A0A7C9BKA8-F1
#
_cell.length_a   1.000
_cell.length_b   1.000
_cell.length_c   1.000
_cell.angle_alpha   90.00
_cell.angle_beta   90.00
_cell.angle_gamma   90.00
#
_symmetry.space_group_name_H-M   'P 1'
#
loop_
_entity.id
_entity.type
_entity.pdbx_description
1 polymer ?
#
loop_
_entity_poly.entity_id
_entity_poly.type
_entity_poly.pdbx_seq_one_letter_code
_entity_poly.pdbx_strand_id
1 'polypeptide(L)'
;MNHYRQFRCEDFIWDADFRAWVLSPTQENYQLWSNWLDENPDRIEVVRQAREIVLALQCDETSLQDWEISARTKEIKDQISR
;
A
#
# COMPACT_ATOMS: atom_id res chain seq x y z
N MET A 1 2.75 15.55 12.04
CA MET A 1 2.89 15.23 10.60
C MET A 1 3.82 16.19 9.82
N ASN A 2 4.69 16.97 10.48
CA ASN A 2 5.58 17.89 9.74
C ASN A 2 6.66 17.17 8.91
N HIS A 3 7.01 15.92 9.26
CA HIS A 3 7.98 15.12 8.51
C HIS A 3 7.49 14.77 7.10
N TYR A 4 6.18 14.56 6.93
CA TYR A 4 5.55 14.29 5.63
C TYR A 4 5.67 15.46 4.64
N ARG A 5 6.02 16.68 5.07
CA ARG A 5 6.26 17.79 4.14
C ARG A 5 7.48 17.57 3.26
N GLN A 6 8.45 16.77 3.69
CA GLN A 6 9.66 16.50 2.91
C GLN A 6 9.58 15.19 2.13
N PHE A 7 8.51 14.43 2.32
CA PHE A 7 8.32 13.14 1.67
C PHE A 7 8.05 13.35 0.18
N ARG A 8 8.74 12.57 -0.63
CA ARG A 8 8.42 12.40 -2.05
C ARG A 8 7.38 11.30 -2.20
N CYS A 9 6.89 11.15 -3.43
CA CYS A 9 5.92 10.11 -3.78
C CYS A 9 6.39 8.72 -3.34
N GLU A 10 7.67 8.37 -3.59
CA GLU A 10 8.22 7.08 -3.18
C GLU A 10 8.22 6.88 -1.66
N ASP A 11 8.51 7.92 -0.89
CA ASP A 11 8.54 7.83 0.58
C ASP A 11 7.14 7.53 1.13
N PHE A 12 6.09 8.12 0.54
CA PHE A 12 4.70 7.81 0.90
C PHE A 12 4.32 6.36 0.55
N ILE A 13 4.78 5.84 -0.58
CA ILE A 13 4.45 4.47 -1.03
C ILE A 13 5.00 3.42 -0.04
N TRP A 14 6.15 3.67 0.58
CA TRP A 14 6.77 2.76 1.55
C TRP A 14 6.34 3.00 3.00
N ASP A 15 5.62 4.09 3.27
CA ASP A 15 5.20 4.46 4.63
C ASP A 15 4.01 3.61 5.11
N ALA A 16 4.17 2.97 6.27
CA ALA A 16 3.17 2.05 6.80
C ALA A 16 1.87 2.77 7.23
N ASP A 17 1.98 3.95 7.83
CA ASP A 17 0.83 4.73 8.29
C ASP A 17 0.02 5.27 7.11
N PHE A 18 0.72 5.73 6.06
CA PHE A 18 0.12 6.15 4.81
C PHE A 18 -0.58 4.99 4.12
N ARG A 19 0.11 3.85 3.93
CA ARG A 19 -0.51 2.66 3.33
C ARG A 19 -1.72 2.18 4.13
N ALA A 20 -1.66 2.19 5.46
CA ALA A 20 -2.81 1.85 6.30
C ALA A 20 -4.00 2.78 6.05
N TRP A 21 -3.75 4.09 5.95
CA TRP A 21 -4.80 5.05 5.59
C TRP A 21 -5.36 4.84 4.18
N VAL A 22 -4.52 4.51 3.20
CA VAL A 22 -4.95 4.31 1.81
C VAL A 22 -5.74 3.00 1.64
N LEU A 23 -5.25 1.92 2.24
CA LEU A 23 -5.78 0.57 2.04
C LEU A 23 -6.94 0.23 2.98
N SER A 24 -6.91 0.72 4.21
CA SER A 24 -7.92 0.44 5.23
C SER A 24 -8.09 1.64 6.17
N PRO A 25 -8.67 2.76 5.68
CA PRO A 25 -8.82 3.97 6.48
C PRO A 25 -9.67 3.73 7.72
N THR A 26 -9.12 4.04 8.88
CA THR A 26 -9.88 4.20 10.13
C THR A 26 -10.41 5.63 10.22
N GLN A 27 -11.44 5.87 11.05
CA GLN A 27 -11.98 7.21 11.27
C GLN A 27 -10.91 8.18 11.78
N GLU A 28 -10.02 7.71 12.66
CA GLU A 28 -8.92 8.50 13.22
C GLU A 28 -7.88 8.88 12.15
N ASN A 29 -7.41 7.91 11.36
CA ASN A 29 -6.45 8.18 10.30
C ASN A 29 -7.07 9.06 9.20
N TYR A 30 -8.34 8.85 8.86
CA TYR A 30 -9.03 9.70 7.89
C TYR A 30 -9.03 11.17 8.32
N GLN A 31 -9.39 11.45 9.58
CA GLN A 31 -9.37 12.82 10.10
C GLN A 31 -7.96 13.41 10.13
N LEU A 32 -6.96 12.62 10.53
CA LEU A 32 -5.56 13.04 10.58
C LEU A 32 -5.05 13.46 9.19
N TRP A 33 -5.25 12.61 8.18
CA TRP A 33 -4.81 12.87 6.81
C TRP A 33 -5.65 13.95 6.11
N SER A 34 -6.95 14.04 6.39
CA SER A 34 -7.80 15.14 5.87
C SER A 34 -7.30 16.49 6.39
N ASN A 35 -7.13 16.63 7.71
CA ASN A 35 -6.64 17.86 8.31
C ASN A 35 -5.27 18.25 7.77
N TRP A 36 -4.38 17.27 7.59
CA TRP A 36 -3.06 17.54 7.02
C TRP A 36 -3.12 17.99 5.56
N LEU A 37 -4.00 17.42 4.75
CA LEU A 37 -4.17 17.83 3.35
C LEU A 37 -4.77 19.24 3.23
N ASP A 38 -5.70 19.60 4.11
CA ASP A 38 -6.25 20.97 4.22
C ASP A 38 -5.14 21.98 4.57
N GLU A 39 -4.20 21.62 5.44
CA GLU A 39 -3.06 22.47 5.83
C GLU A 39 -1.91 22.49 4.80
N ASN A 40 -1.90 21.55 3.83
CA ASN A 40 -0.81 21.34 2.89
C ASN A 40 -1.34 21.15 1.45
N PRO A 41 -2.02 22.16 0.87
CA PRO A 41 -2.60 22.04 -0.47
C PRO A 41 -1.56 21.79 -1.56
N ASP A 42 -0.31 22.22 -1.35
CA ASP A 42 0.83 21.98 -2.25
C ASP A 42 1.27 20.50 -2.29
N ARG A 43 0.85 19.69 -1.31
CA ARG A 43 1.16 18.27 -1.22
C ARG A 43 0.04 17.36 -1.71
N ILE A 44 -1.14 17.92 -1.99
CA ILE A 44 -2.32 17.14 -2.45
C ILE A 44 -1.97 16.30 -3.68
N GLU A 45 -1.29 16.88 -4.67
CA GLU A 45 -0.97 16.17 -5.91
C GLU A 45 0.03 15.02 -5.68
N VAL A 46 1.05 15.24 -4.86
CA VAL A 46 2.04 14.20 -4.50
C VAL A 46 1.37 13.06 -3.74
N VAL A 47 0.51 13.40 -2.77
CA VAL A 47 -0.27 12.41 -2.02
C VAL A 47 -1.20 11.64 -2.95
N ARG A 48 -1.91 12.33 -3.85
CA ARG A 48 -2.82 11.71 -4.82
C ARG A 48 -2.08 10.67 -5.68
N GLN A 49 -0.93 11.02 -6.23
CA GLN A 49 -0.10 10.11 -7.02
C GLN A 49 0.37 8.90 -6.22
N ALA A 50 0.85 9.12 -4.98
CA ALA A 50 1.26 8.03 -4.11
C ALA A 50 0.10 7.07 -3.78
N ARG A 51 -1.11 7.60 -3.57
CA ARG A 51 -2.32 6.78 -3.35
C ARG A 51 -2.65 5.90 -4.55
N GLU A 52 -2.60 6.47 -5.75
CA GLU A 52 -2.86 5.72 -7.00
C GLU A 52 -1.88 4.54 -7.14
N ILE A 53 -0.59 4.77 -6.82
CA ILE A 53 0.43 3.72 -6.87
C ILE A 53 0.21 2.66 -5.79
N VAL A 54 -0.07 3.05 -4.55
CA VAL A 54 -0.34 2.10 -3.46
C VAL A 54 -1.55 1.20 -3.77
N LEU A 55 -2.61 1.76 -4.35
CA LEU A 55 -3.79 0.99 -4.78
C LEU A 55 -3.49 0.07 -5.96
N ALA A 56 -2.68 0.52 -6.93
CA ALA A 56 -2.24 -0.33 -8.04
C ALA A 56 -1.40 -1.53 -7.55
N LEU A 57 -0.47 -1.30 -6.63
CA LEU A 57 0.38 -2.37 -6.06
C LEU A 57 -0.45 -3.42 -5.29
N GLN A 58 -1.50 -3.00 -4.58
CA GLN A 58 -2.42 -3.93 -3.92
C GLN A 58 -3.15 -4.83 -4.93
N CYS A 59 -3.52 -4.27 -6.10
CA CYS A 59 -4.18 -5.02 -7.16
C CYS A 59 -3.23 -6.08 -7.77
N ASP A 60 -1.97 -5.72 -8.01
CA ASP A 60 -0.95 -6.66 -8.51
C ASP A 60 -0.64 -7.79 -7.51
N GLU A 61 -0.51 -7.48 -6.21
CA GLU A 61 -0.30 -8.52 -5.18
C GLU A 61 -1.47 -9.50 -5.10
N THR A 62 -2.71 -9.01 -5.24
CA THR A 62 -3.92 -9.85 -5.19
C THR A 62 -4.04 -10.71 -6.46
N SER A 63 -3.72 -10.15 -7.63
CA SER A 63 -3.75 -10.86 -8.91
C SER A 63 -2.71 -11.99 -9.02
N LEU A 64 -1.62 -11.92 -8.25
CA LEU A 64 -0.61 -13.00 -8.17
C LEU A 64 -0.97 -14.11 -7.18
N GLN A 65 -1.85 -13.84 -6.21
CA GLN A 65 -2.28 -14.86 -5.24
C GLN A 65 -3.30 -15.87 -5.80
N ASP A 66 -3.96 -15.57 -6.91
CA ASP A 66 -5.03 -16.43 -7.45
C ASP A 66 -4.56 -17.61 -8.31
N TRP A 67 -3.28 -17.70 -8.71
CA TRP A 67 -2.83 -18.78 -9.61
C TRP A 67 -1.55 -19.54 -9.22
N GLU A 68 -0.67 -19.02 -8.35
CA GLU A 68 0.62 -19.70 -8.06
C GLU A 68 0.62 -20.63 -6.85
N ILE A 69 -0.24 -20.44 -5.84
CA ILE A 69 -0.13 -21.21 -4.58
C ILE A 69 -0.81 -22.60 -4.66
N SER A 70 -1.77 -22.80 -5.57
CA SER A 70 -2.55 -24.04 -5.67
C SER A 70 -1.78 -25.20 -6.34
N ALA A 71 -0.86 -24.93 -7.27
CA ALA A 71 -0.31 -25.98 -8.12
C ALA A 71 1.07 -26.51 -7.69
N ARG A 72 1.89 -25.76 -6.92
CA ARG A 72 3.32 -26.12 -6.75
C ARG A 72 3.71 -26.79 -5.42
N THR A 73 2.85 -26.84 -4.41
CA THR A 73 3.21 -27.45 -3.11
C THR A 73 2.94 -28.96 -3.03
N LYS A 74 2.23 -29.54 -4.00
CA LYS A 74 1.87 -30.97 -3.95
C LYS A 74 2.90 -31.89 -4.60
N GLU A 75 3.69 -31.42 -5.57
CA GLU A 75 4.60 -32.29 -6.34
C GLU A 75 5.97 -32.52 -5.68
N ILE A 76 6.49 -31.57 -4.89
CA ILE A 76 7.81 -31.72 -4.25
C ILE A 76 7.77 -32.78 -3.13
N LYS A 77 6.61 -33.00 -2.51
CA LYS A 77 6.49 -33.92 -1.36
C LYS A 77 6.46 -35.40 -1.77
N ASP A 78 6.06 -35.71 -3.00
CA ASP A 78 5.93 -37.10 -3.48
C ASP A 78 7.26 -37.69 -3.99
N GLN A 79 8.18 -36.85 -4.48
CA GLN A 79 9.49 -37.32 -4.95
C GLN A 79 10.49 -37.67 -3.84
N ILE A 80 10.27 -37.23 -2.60
CA ILE A 80 11.21 -37.47 -1.48
C ILE A 80 10.87 -38.77 -0.72
N SER A 81 9.75 -39.43 -1.06
CA SER A 81 9.32 -40.68 -0.41
C SER A 81 9.51 -41.94 -1.28
N ARG A 82 10.40 -41.91 -2.28
CA ARG A 82 10.72 -43.09 -3.10
C ARG A 82 12.20 -43.45 -3.06
#